data_AF-A0A3N1M220-F1
#
_entry.id   AF-A0A3N1M220-F1
#
_cell.length_a   1.000
_cell.length_b   1.000
_cell.length_c   1.000
_cell.angle_alpha   90.00
_cell.angle_beta   90.00
_cell.angle_gamma   90.00
#
_symmetry.space_group_name_H-M   'P 1'
#
loop_
_entity.id
_entity.type
_entity.pdbx_description
1 polymer ?
#
loop_
_entity_poly.entity_id
_entity_poly.type
_entity_poly.pdbx_seq_one_letter_code
_entity_poly.pdbx_strand_id
1 'polypeptide(L)'
;MRLPAFLGTALLVGGLVVVAFVAGQQTSTATRLAAVSAVASDGGSALVARIDAVEARLARMEAGRSNERLIAGLLNLQGATASSRPWPRELQVVRDLAGPGQLPPTLADVLSGHAARGVPTRGQLRERFAAIQPELLAQAPAEGGIGQRLLHGSRAAVAGAGLATPPPPSRTEAAVAGIALHLARDDLSAALIDAASLDPSLQARIADWSVQARGRLAVDQAIRELLLHAFAAGSRRP
;
A
#
# COMPACT_ATOMS: atom_id res chain seq x y z
N MET A 1 -79.39 92.22 -13.38
CA MET A 1 -79.45 90.98 -14.18
C MET A 1 -78.03 90.44 -14.26
N ARG A 2 -77.61 89.46 -13.43
CA ARG A 2 -77.71 87.98 -13.58
C ARG A 2 -77.17 87.53 -14.96
N LEU A 3 -76.09 86.75 -15.14
CA LEU A 3 -75.43 85.67 -14.38
C LEU A 3 -73.93 85.52 -14.79
N PRO A 4 -73.05 84.93 -13.95
CA PRO A 4 -71.68 84.55 -14.34
C PRO A 4 -71.57 83.11 -14.86
N ALA A 5 -70.67 82.93 -15.83
CA ALA A 5 -70.25 81.66 -16.42
C ALA A 5 -69.10 81.03 -15.61
N PHE A 6 -69.29 79.82 -15.08
CA PHE A 6 -68.22 78.96 -14.52
C PHE A 6 -68.60 77.49 -14.78
N LEU A 7 -68.23 76.96 -15.95
CA LEU A 7 -68.43 75.56 -16.30
C LEU A 7 -67.38 75.17 -17.33
N GLY A 8 -66.30 74.49 -16.91
CA GLY A 8 -65.33 73.97 -17.88
C GLY A 8 -63.90 73.70 -17.39
N THR A 9 -63.68 73.13 -16.20
CA THR A 9 -62.31 72.80 -15.76
C THR A 9 -62.23 71.68 -14.71
N ALA A 10 -63.05 70.63 -14.81
CA ALA A 10 -63.04 69.54 -13.81
C ALA A 10 -62.77 68.12 -14.35
N LEU A 11 -62.75 67.90 -15.67
CA LEU A 11 -62.72 66.54 -16.25
C LEU A 11 -61.35 66.05 -16.76
N LEU A 12 -60.34 66.90 -16.83
CA LEU A 12 -59.00 66.54 -17.33
C LEU A 12 -57.99 66.17 -16.23
N VAL A 13 -58.29 66.47 -14.96
CA VAL A 13 -57.42 66.17 -13.82
C VAL A 13 -57.65 64.76 -13.27
N GLY A 14 -58.89 64.24 -13.35
CA GLY A 14 -59.24 62.91 -12.82
C GLY A 14 -58.60 61.74 -13.58
N GLY A 15 -58.49 61.82 -14.90
CA GLY A 15 -57.88 60.76 -15.72
C GLY A 15 -56.37 60.61 -15.50
N LEU A 16 -55.66 61.71 -15.21
CA LEU A 16 -54.21 61.72 -15.02
C LEU A 16 -53.80 61.12 -13.66
N VAL A 17 -54.65 61.26 -12.64
CA VAL A 17 -54.44 60.65 -11.31
C VAL A 17 -54.65 59.13 -11.35
N VAL A 18 -55.64 58.64 -12.12
CA VAL A 18 -55.88 57.18 -12.25
C VAL A 18 -54.75 56.50 -13.03
N VAL A 19 -54.21 57.14 -14.07
CA VAL A 19 -53.07 56.61 -14.84
C VAL A 19 -51.78 56.57 -13.99
N ALA A 20 -51.53 57.60 -13.18
CA ALA A 20 -50.37 57.63 -12.27
C ALA A 20 -50.45 56.56 -11.17
N PHE A 21 -51.65 56.30 -10.63
CA PHE A 21 -51.85 55.27 -9.61
C PHE A 21 -51.69 53.85 -10.18
N VAL A 22 -52.23 53.58 -11.38
CA VAL A 22 -52.06 52.29 -12.06
C VAL A 22 -50.59 52.05 -12.45
N ALA A 23 -49.87 53.08 -12.90
CA ALA A 23 -48.42 53.00 -13.17
C ALA A 23 -47.59 52.74 -11.89
N GLY A 24 -48.00 53.33 -10.76
CA GLY A 24 -47.40 53.06 -9.44
C GLY A 24 -47.65 51.64 -8.93
N GLN A 25 -48.85 51.10 -9.17
CA GLN A 25 -49.19 49.70 -8.86
C GLN A 25 -48.36 48.72 -9.71
N GLN A 26 -48.18 48.99 -11.01
CA GLN A 26 -47.35 48.15 -11.88
C GLN A 26 -45.87 48.14 -11.50
N THR A 27 -45.31 49.28 -11.09
CA THR A 27 -43.92 49.33 -10.60
C THR A 27 -43.74 48.57 -9.29
N SER A 28 -44.73 48.62 -8.37
CA SER A 28 -44.65 47.89 -7.10
C SER A 28 -44.71 46.35 -7.25
N THR A 29 -45.40 45.84 -8.27
CA THR A 29 -45.50 44.40 -8.54
C THR A 29 -44.26 43.87 -9.24
N ALA A 30 -43.70 44.61 -10.19
CA ALA A 30 -42.43 44.27 -10.84
C ALA A 30 -41.27 44.17 -9.83
N THR A 31 -41.18 45.11 -8.88
CA THR A 31 -40.15 45.10 -7.83
C THR A 31 -40.31 43.91 -6.88
N ARG A 32 -41.54 43.52 -6.54
CA ARG A 32 -41.80 42.33 -5.70
C ARG A 32 -41.46 41.03 -6.42
N LEU A 33 -41.79 40.89 -7.69
CA LEU A 33 -41.40 39.73 -8.50
C LEU A 33 -39.88 39.60 -8.63
N ALA A 34 -39.17 40.71 -8.84
CA ALA A 34 -37.71 40.72 -8.91
C ALA A 34 -37.04 40.32 -7.57
N ALA A 35 -37.60 40.77 -6.44
CA ALA A 35 -37.13 40.38 -5.11
C ALA A 35 -37.37 38.88 -4.82
N VAL A 36 -38.52 38.34 -5.21
CA VAL A 36 -38.83 36.90 -5.05
C VAL A 36 -37.94 36.05 -5.94
N SER A 37 -37.70 36.45 -7.20
CA SER A 37 -36.77 35.72 -8.06
C SER A 37 -35.33 35.77 -7.57
N ALA A 38 -34.89 36.90 -6.98
CA ALA A 38 -33.56 37.03 -6.39
C ALA A 38 -33.40 36.11 -5.18
N VAL A 39 -34.37 36.08 -4.27
CA VAL A 39 -34.37 35.17 -3.10
C VAL A 39 -34.45 33.71 -3.53
N ALA A 40 -35.21 33.39 -4.59
CA ALA A 40 -35.26 32.04 -5.14
C ALA A 40 -33.93 31.62 -5.81
N SER A 41 -33.27 32.52 -6.53
CA SER A 41 -31.96 32.26 -7.14
C SER A 41 -30.85 32.10 -6.10
N ASP A 42 -30.89 32.90 -5.04
CA ASP A 42 -29.90 32.88 -3.97
C ASP A 42 -30.10 31.67 -3.04
N GLY A 43 -31.36 31.30 -2.78
CA GLY A 43 -31.69 30.05 -2.11
C GLY A 43 -31.31 28.80 -2.93
N GLY A 44 -31.48 28.87 -4.25
CA GLY A 44 -31.07 27.80 -5.17
C GLY A 44 -29.56 27.59 -5.21
N SER A 45 -28.78 28.68 -5.31
CA SER A 45 -27.31 28.61 -5.32
C SER A 45 -26.74 28.10 -3.98
N ALA A 46 -27.31 28.53 -2.85
CA ALA A 46 -26.93 28.05 -1.54
C ALA A 46 -27.26 26.56 -1.33
N LEU A 47 -28.37 26.08 -1.89
CA LEU A 47 -28.73 24.66 -1.83
C LEU A 47 -27.76 23.81 -2.65
N VAL A 48 -27.43 24.24 -3.88
CA VAL A 48 -26.44 23.56 -4.73
C VAL A 48 -25.09 23.47 -4.01
N ALA A 49 -24.59 24.57 -3.45
CA ALA A 49 -23.33 24.58 -2.71
C ALA A 49 -23.34 23.65 -1.48
N ARG A 50 -24.50 23.51 -0.79
CA ARG A 50 -24.64 22.56 0.32
C ARG A 50 -24.67 21.11 -0.15
N ILE A 51 -25.30 20.82 -1.29
CA ILE A 51 -25.30 19.48 -1.90
C ILE A 51 -23.86 19.11 -2.29
N ASP A 52 -23.15 19.98 -3.00
CA ASP A 52 -21.76 19.77 -3.40
C ASP A 52 -20.85 19.51 -2.17
N ALA A 53 -21.04 20.26 -1.08
CA ALA A 53 -20.30 20.06 0.16
C ALA A 53 -20.61 18.73 0.85
N VAL A 54 -21.87 18.27 0.82
CA VAL A 54 -22.29 16.98 1.37
C VAL A 54 -21.74 15.83 0.51
N GLU A 55 -21.81 15.94 -0.81
CA GLU A 55 -21.23 14.97 -1.74
C GLU A 55 -19.71 14.86 -1.56
N ALA A 56 -19.01 15.99 -1.48
CA ALA A 56 -17.58 16.03 -1.20
C ALA A 56 -17.23 15.42 0.17
N ARG A 57 -18.11 15.59 1.18
CA ARG A 57 -17.93 14.95 2.49
C ARG A 57 -18.17 13.44 2.42
N LEU A 58 -19.20 12.99 1.72
CA LEU A 58 -19.52 11.57 1.55
C LEU A 58 -18.39 10.86 0.80
N ALA A 59 -17.92 11.44 -0.31
CA ALA A 59 -16.79 10.92 -1.08
C ALA A 59 -15.52 10.76 -0.21
N ARG A 60 -15.23 11.74 0.67
CA ARG A 60 -14.11 11.63 1.64
C ARG A 60 -14.30 10.50 2.65
N MET A 61 -15.51 10.30 3.17
CA MET A 61 -15.81 9.21 4.09
C MET A 61 -15.73 7.83 3.42
N GLU A 62 -16.16 7.72 2.16
CA GLU A 62 -16.09 6.49 1.39
C GLU A 62 -14.64 6.14 1.03
N ALA A 63 -13.85 7.11 0.57
CA ALA A 63 -12.40 6.95 0.41
C ALA A 63 -11.74 6.55 1.74
N GLY A 64 -12.25 7.10 2.86
CA GLY A 64 -12.10 6.65 4.24
C GLY A 64 -12.06 5.15 4.41
N ARG A 65 -13.26 4.58 4.33
CA ARG A 65 -13.54 3.17 4.57
C ARG A 65 -12.88 2.27 3.53
N SER A 66 -12.74 2.73 2.29
CA SER A 66 -12.06 1.97 1.24
C SER A 66 -10.60 1.68 1.62
N ASN A 67 -9.88 2.69 2.14
CA ASN A 67 -8.48 2.52 2.55
C ASN A 67 -8.34 1.59 3.76
N GLU A 68 -9.24 1.71 4.74
CA GLU A 68 -9.27 0.83 5.91
C GLU A 68 -9.52 -0.65 5.53
N ARG A 69 -10.45 -0.89 4.59
CA ARG A 69 -10.71 -2.23 4.05
C ARG A 69 -9.49 -2.77 3.31
N LEU A 70 -8.82 -1.95 2.50
CA LEU A 70 -7.59 -2.35 1.81
C LEU A 70 -6.50 -2.75 2.81
N ILE A 71 -6.27 -1.95 3.87
CA ILE A 71 -5.30 -2.28 4.93
C ILE A 71 -5.65 -3.61 5.58
N ALA A 72 -6.91 -3.84 5.93
CA ALA A 72 -7.36 -5.12 6.49
C ALA A 72 -7.11 -6.29 5.52
N GLY A 73 -7.39 -6.10 4.22
CA GLY A 73 -7.10 -7.08 3.18
C GLY A 73 -5.61 -7.40 3.05
N LEU A 74 -4.74 -6.39 3.13
CA LEU A 74 -3.29 -6.56 3.08
C LEU A 74 -2.74 -7.29 4.32
N LEU A 75 -3.28 -7.01 5.51
CA LEU A 75 -2.91 -7.73 6.73
C LEU A 75 -3.36 -9.20 6.68
N ASN A 76 -4.53 -9.47 6.12
CA ASN A 76 -4.98 -10.85 5.87
C ASN A 76 -4.07 -11.56 4.86
N LEU A 77 -3.68 -10.88 3.78
CA LEU A 77 -2.72 -11.39 2.80
C LEU A 77 -1.36 -11.70 3.47
N GLN A 78 -0.86 -10.80 4.33
CA GLN A 78 0.37 -11.03 5.11
C GLN A 78 0.27 -12.28 5.99
N GLY A 79 -0.89 -12.51 6.61
CA GLY A 79 -1.16 -13.74 7.36
C GLY A 79 -1.12 -14.99 6.47
N ALA A 80 -1.71 -14.92 5.27
CA ALA A 80 -1.70 -16.03 4.33
C ALA A 80 -0.28 -16.38 3.83
N THR A 81 0.54 -15.38 3.52
CA THR A 81 1.94 -15.57 3.08
C THR A 81 2.88 -16.02 4.20
N ALA A 82 2.45 -15.92 5.46
CA ALA A 82 3.16 -16.56 6.57
C ALA A 82 3.11 -18.11 6.49
N SER A 83 2.18 -18.67 5.72
CA SER A 83 2.11 -20.10 5.40
C SER A 83 2.70 -20.42 4.02
N SER A 84 3.04 -21.68 3.77
CA SER A 84 3.51 -22.14 2.45
C SER A 84 2.38 -22.47 1.47
N ARG A 85 1.12 -22.23 1.86
CA ARG A 85 -0.03 -22.57 1.04
C ARG A 85 -0.17 -21.55 -0.10
N PRO A 86 -0.69 -21.94 -1.27
CA PRO A 86 -1.12 -20.99 -2.30
C PRO A 86 -2.16 -20.00 -1.75
N TRP A 87 -2.09 -18.75 -2.20
CA TRP A 87 -2.93 -17.64 -1.72
C TRP A 87 -3.56 -16.78 -2.86
N PRO A 88 -4.02 -17.38 -3.99
CA PRO A 88 -4.60 -16.59 -5.08
C PRO A 88 -5.89 -15.87 -4.67
N ARG A 89 -6.66 -16.45 -3.75
CA ARG A 89 -7.92 -15.89 -3.27
C ARG A 89 -7.69 -14.60 -2.49
N GLU A 90 -6.71 -14.59 -1.60
CA GLU A 90 -6.38 -13.45 -0.75
C GLU A 90 -5.82 -12.30 -1.60
N LEU A 91 -5.01 -12.60 -2.61
CA LEU A 91 -4.55 -11.60 -3.58
C LEU A 91 -5.73 -11.01 -4.37
N GLN A 92 -6.70 -11.82 -4.79
CA GLN A 92 -7.88 -11.32 -5.50
C GLN A 92 -8.71 -10.38 -4.61
N VAL A 93 -8.91 -10.72 -3.34
CA VAL A 93 -9.60 -9.82 -2.39
C VAL A 93 -8.89 -8.48 -2.26
N VAL A 94 -7.56 -8.47 -2.18
CA VAL A 94 -6.78 -7.21 -2.15
C VAL A 94 -6.98 -6.40 -3.43
N ARG A 95 -7.03 -7.04 -4.60
CA ARG A 95 -7.31 -6.37 -5.89
C ARG A 95 -8.70 -5.78 -5.96
N ASP A 96 -9.70 -6.51 -5.49
CA ASP A 96 -11.10 -6.06 -5.49
C ASP A 96 -11.32 -4.87 -4.54
N LEU A 97 -10.54 -4.80 -3.46
CA LEU A 97 -10.58 -3.71 -2.48
C LEU A 97 -9.71 -2.51 -2.88
N ALA A 98 -8.68 -2.71 -3.70
CA ALA A 98 -7.80 -1.65 -4.15
C ALA A 98 -8.52 -0.77 -5.18
N GLY A 99 -8.64 0.53 -4.86
CA GLY A 99 -9.07 1.52 -5.84
C GLY A 99 -8.06 1.68 -6.98
N PRO A 100 -8.44 2.34 -8.09
CA PRO A 100 -7.56 2.59 -9.22
C PRO A 100 -6.27 3.30 -8.76
N GLY A 101 -5.12 2.76 -9.13
CA GLY A 101 -3.81 3.31 -8.79
C GLY A 101 -3.33 3.05 -7.35
N GLN A 102 -4.13 2.41 -6.48
CA GLN A 102 -3.69 2.07 -5.12
C GLN A 102 -2.77 0.85 -5.06
N LEU A 103 -2.80 0.02 -6.10
CA LEU A 103 -1.95 -1.16 -6.24
C LEU A 103 -0.93 -0.91 -7.36
N PRO A 104 0.34 -0.59 -7.04
CA PRO A 104 1.39 -0.45 -8.04
C PRO A 104 1.52 -1.76 -8.86
N PRO A 105 1.52 -1.68 -10.20
CA PRO A 105 1.50 -2.87 -11.06
C PRO A 105 2.73 -3.76 -10.83
N THR A 106 3.90 -3.16 -10.60
CA THR A 106 5.14 -3.90 -10.32
C THR A 106 5.04 -4.80 -9.08
N LEU A 107 4.41 -4.31 -8.01
CA LEU A 107 4.20 -5.08 -6.77
C LEU A 107 3.13 -6.15 -6.97
N ALA A 108 2.08 -5.83 -7.74
CA ALA A 108 1.02 -6.77 -8.10
C ALA A 108 1.56 -7.95 -8.91
N ASP A 109 2.50 -7.71 -9.82
CA ASP A 109 3.12 -8.73 -10.66
C ASP A 109 4.01 -9.68 -9.84
N VAL A 110 4.83 -9.12 -8.94
CA VAL A 110 5.64 -9.91 -7.99
C VAL A 110 4.75 -10.84 -7.17
N LEU A 111 3.67 -10.31 -6.59
CA LEU A 111 2.75 -11.11 -5.80
C LEU A 111 2.06 -12.19 -6.64
N SER A 112 1.63 -11.85 -7.86
CA SER A 112 0.97 -12.80 -8.77
C SER A 112 1.86 -13.98 -9.16
N GLY A 113 3.16 -13.73 -9.40
CA GLY A 113 4.13 -14.76 -9.76
C GLY A 113 4.34 -15.82 -8.68
N HIS A 114 3.98 -15.51 -7.43
CA HIS A 114 4.11 -16.39 -6.27
C HIS A 114 2.78 -16.92 -5.72
N ALA A 115 1.65 -16.24 -5.97
CA ALA A 115 0.35 -16.56 -5.38
C ALA A 115 -0.12 -18.00 -5.64
N ALA A 116 0.03 -18.50 -6.88
CA ALA A 116 -0.44 -19.83 -7.28
C ALA A 116 0.40 -20.98 -6.69
N ARG A 117 1.69 -20.76 -6.45
CA ARG A 117 2.61 -21.79 -5.91
C ARG A 117 2.79 -21.70 -4.41
N GLY A 118 2.52 -20.55 -3.80
CA GLY A 118 2.95 -20.23 -2.45
C GLY A 118 4.46 -19.94 -2.40
N VAL A 119 4.93 -19.58 -1.20
CA VAL A 119 6.36 -19.39 -0.91
C VAL A 119 6.71 -20.15 0.36
N PRO A 120 7.88 -20.81 0.44
CA PRO A 120 8.30 -21.47 1.68
C PRO A 120 8.31 -20.51 2.87
N THR A 121 8.00 -21.03 4.06
CA THR A 121 8.15 -20.25 5.29
C THR A 121 9.63 -20.12 5.66
N ARG A 122 9.98 -19.14 6.51
CA ARG A 122 11.35 -18.99 7.01
C ARG A 122 11.84 -20.24 7.75
N GLY A 123 10.96 -20.88 8.53
CA GLY A 123 11.25 -22.15 9.18
C GLY A 123 11.59 -23.25 8.19
N GLN A 124 10.80 -23.40 7.12
CA GLN A 124 11.08 -24.38 6.06
C GLN A 124 12.38 -24.09 5.30
N LEU A 125 12.69 -22.81 5.04
CA LEU A 125 13.97 -22.43 4.42
C LEU A 125 15.15 -22.79 5.32
N ARG A 126 15.00 -22.63 6.64
CA ARG A 126 16.01 -23.02 7.63
C ARG A 126 16.21 -24.53 7.68
N GLU A 127 15.12 -25.30 7.73
CA GLU A 127 15.16 -26.78 7.72
C GLU A 127 15.81 -27.32 6.44
N ARG A 128 15.42 -26.78 5.27
CA ARG A 128 16.01 -27.15 3.98
C ARG A 128 17.49 -26.83 3.91
N PHE A 129 17.90 -25.66 4.42
CA PHE A 129 19.31 -25.31 4.47
C PHE A 129 20.09 -26.26 5.39
N ALA A 130 19.56 -26.54 6.59
CA ALA A 130 20.17 -27.46 7.54
C ALA A 130 20.35 -28.88 6.96
N ALA A 131 19.44 -29.32 6.09
CA ALA A 131 19.58 -30.60 5.38
C ALA A 131 20.73 -30.60 4.35
N ILE A 132 20.98 -29.48 3.67
CA ILE A 132 22.02 -29.37 2.63
C ILE A 132 23.40 -29.03 3.25
N GLN A 133 23.42 -28.42 4.45
CA GLN A 133 24.63 -27.94 5.12
C GLN A 133 25.76 -28.99 5.23
N PRO A 134 25.53 -30.24 5.67
CA PRO A 134 26.61 -31.23 5.80
C PRO A 134 27.29 -31.52 4.45
N GLU A 135 26.51 -31.51 3.37
CA GLU A 135 27.01 -31.78 2.03
C GLU A 135 27.84 -30.61 1.48
N LEU A 136 27.50 -29.36 1.85
CA LEU A 136 28.33 -28.19 1.54
C LEU A 136 29.67 -28.25 2.26
N LEU A 137 29.66 -28.63 3.54
CA LEU A 137 30.88 -28.77 4.34
C LEU A 137 31.77 -29.92 3.84
N ALA A 138 31.18 -31.03 3.41
CA ALA A 138 31.93 -32.16 2.84
C ALA A 138 32.63 -31.80 1.52
N GLN A 139 32.06 -30.88 0.74
CA GLN A 139 32.57 -30.42 -0.55
C GLN A 139 33.44 -29.16 -0.45
N ALA A 140 33.57 -28.57 0.75
CA ALA A 140 34.41 -27.40 0.93
C ALA A 140 35.85 -27.72 0.47
N PRO A 141 36.42 -26.91 -0.44
CA PRO A 141 37.80 -27.09 -0.84
C PRO A 141 38.64 -26.96 0.43
N ALA A 142 39.33 -28.04 0.79
CA ALA A 142 40.34 -27.90 1.82
C ALA A 142 41.47 -27.12 1.16
N GLU A 143 41.83 -25.98 1.74
CA GLU A 143 42.99 -25.17 1.30
C GLU A 143 44.32 -25.86 1.61
N GLY A 144 44.37 -27.18 1.46
CA GLY A 144 45.49 -28.04 1.82
C GLY A 144 45.27 -29.48 1.36
N GLY A 145 46.36 -30.17 1.04
CA GLY A 145 46.33 -31.58 0.66
C GLY A 145 45.75 -32.50 1.75
N ILE A 146 45.58 -33.79 1.46
CA ILE A 146 45.02 -34.78 2.40
C ILE A 146 45.70 -34.74 3.79
N GLY A 147 47.01 -34.52 3.83
CA GLY A 147 47.75 -34.38 5.09
C GLY A 147 47.32 -33.18 5.94
N GLN A 148 46.95 -32.07 5.31
CA GLN A 148 46.47 -30.87 5.99
C GLN A 148 45.06 -31.10 6.55
N ARG A 149 44.18 -31.84 5.84
CA ARG A 149 42.88 -32.27 6.38
C ARG A 149 43.03 -33.12 7.66
N LEU A 150 43.96 -34.08 7.67
CA LEU A 150 44.26 -34.90 8.84
C LEU A 150 44.79 -34.05 10.01
N LEU A 151 45.68 -33.10 9.71
CA LEU A 151 46.22 -32.18 10.72
C LEU A 151 45.14 -31.25 11.28
N HIS A 152 44.23 -30.74 10.45
CA HIS A 152 43.10 -29.92 10.89
C HIS A 152 42.11 -30.73 11.73
N GLY A 153 41.81 -31.97 11.34
CA GLY A 153 40.94 -32.86 12.13
C GLY A 153 41.51 -33.16 13.52
N SER A 154 42.81 -33.47 13.62
CA SER A 154 43.47 -33.69 14.91
C SER A 154 43.51 -32.42 15.78
N ARG A 155 43.81 -31.25 15.19
CA ARG A 155 43.75 -29.97 15.91
C ARG A 155 42.36 -29.61 16.39
N ALA A 156 41.33 -29.86 15.58
CA ALA A 156 39.94 -29.63 15.97
C ALA A 156 39.53 -30.52 17.15
N ALA A 157 39.96 -31.79 17.17
CA ALA A 157 39.71 -32.69 18.30
C ALA A 157 40.39 -32.21 19.60
N VAL A 158 41.65 -31.77 19.52
CA VAL A 158 42.40 -31.22 20.67
C VAL A 158 41.77 -29.89 21.14
N ALA A 159 41.34 -29.04 20.22
CA ALA A 159 40.64 -27.80 20.54
C ALA A 159 39.28 -28.04 21.20
N GLY A 160 38.54 -29.07 20.78
CA GLY A 160 37.29 -29.49 21.42
C GLY A 160 37.47 -29.92 22.88
N ALA A 161 38.66 -30.38 23.27
CA ALA A 161 39.03 -30.68 24.66
C ALA A 161 39.53 -29.44 25.44
N GLY A 162 39.54 -28.25 24.83
CA GLY A 162 40.05 -27.02 25.44
C GLY A 162 41.58 -26.94 25.54
N LEU A 163 42.31 -27.83 24.87
CA LEU A 163 43.78 -27.92 24.96
C LEU A 163 44.52 -27.11 23.88
N ALA A 164 43.80 -26.57 22.90
CA ALA A 164 44.37 -25.75 21.84
C ALA A 164 43.35 -24.73 21.33
N THR A 165 43.84 -23.62 20.77
CA THR A 165 43.00 -22.69 20.02
C THR A 165 42.53 -23.35 18.72
N PRO A 166 41.22 -23.35 18.40
CA PRO A 166 40.74 -23.91 17.14
C PRO A 166 41.34 -23.14 15.96
N PRO A 167 41.70 -23.83 14.86
CA PRO A 167 42.14 -23.14 13.65
C PRO A 167 41.04 -22.20 13.15
N PRO A 168 41.40 -21.07 12.51
CA PRO A 168 40.39 -20.21 11.90
C PRO A 168 39.59 -21.03 10.86
N PRO A 169 38.26 -20.87 10.81
CA PRO A 169 37.45 -21.56 9.82
C PRO A 169 37.86 -21.13 8.41
N SER A 170 37.79 -22.04 7.45
CA SER A 170 37.91 -21.68 6.04
C SER A 170 36.85 -20.65 5.65
N ARG A 171 37.09 -19.89 4.57
CA ARG A 171 36.12 -18.89 4.08
C ARG A 171 34.75 -19.52 3.81
N THR A 172 34.74 -20.73 3.26
CA THR A 172 33.51 -21.48 2.96
C THR A 172 32.80 -21.96 4.22
N GLU A 173 33.53 -22.49 5.21
CA GLU A 173 32.95 -22.84 6.52
C GLU A 173 32.38 -21.60 7.23
N ALA A 174 33.10 -20.47 7.19
CA ALA A 174 32.65 -19.22 7.76
C ALA A 174 31.37 -18.70 7.08
N ALA A 175 31.29 -18.77 5.75
CA ALA A 175 30.08 -18.39 5.00
C ALA A 175 28.90 -19.33 5.30
N VAL A 176 29.10 -20.65 5.31
CA VAL A 176 28.05 -21.62 5.66
C VAL A 176 27.55 -21.43 7.10
N ALA A 177 28.46 -21.18 8.04
CA ALA A 177 28.11 -20.86 9.43
C ALA A 177 27.36 -19.52 9.54
N GLY A 178 27.76 -18.51 8.76
CA GLY A 178 27.09 -17.22 8.63
C GLY A 178 25.64 -17.37 8.17
N ILE A 179 25.40 -18.10 7.08
CA ILE A 179 24.06 -18.40 6.58
C ILE A 179 23.20 -19.05 7.67
N ALA A 180 23.71 -20.08 8.35
CA ALA A 180 22.98 -20.76 9.42
C ALA A 180 22.64 -19.80 10.59
N LEU A 181 23.59 -18.95 11.00
CA LEU A 181 23.39 -17.96 12.06
C LEU A 181 22.34 -16.92 11.67
N HIS A 182 22.40 -16.39 10.44
CA HIS A 182 21.44 -15.41 9.95
C HIS A 182 20.03 -16.01 9.82
N LEU A 183 19.91 -17.26 9.36
CA LEU A 183 18.62 -17.97 9.33
C LEU A 183 18.06 -18.24 10.73
N ALA A 184 18.91 -18.48 11.73
CA ALA A 184 18.48 -18.60 13.13
C ALA A 184 17.96 -17.28 13.72
N ARG A 185 18.45 -16.13 13.20
CA ARG A 185 18.01 -14.78 13.56
C ARG A 185 16.88 -14.24 12.68
N ASP A 186 16.32 -15.07 11.80
CA ASP A 186 15.31 -14.68 10.81
C ASP A 186 15.73 -13.53 9.87
N ASP A 187 17.03 -13.36 9.64
CA ASP A 187 17.62 -12.40 8.70
C ASP A 187 17.93 -13.06 7.35
N LEU A 188 16.89 -13.20 6.53
CA LEU A 188 16.99 -13.85 5.23
C LEU A 188 17.85 -13.06 4.24
N SER A 189 17.90 -11.73 4.36
CA SER A 189 18.71 -10.85 3.52
C SER A 189 20.20 -11.11 3.70
N ALA A 190 20.67 -11.11 4.95
CA ALA A 190 22.08 -11.37 5.24
C ALA A 190 22.47 -12.82 4.87
N ALA A 191 21.59 -13.79 5.12
CA ALA A 191 21.80 -15.17 4.69
C ALA A 191 22.01 -15.28 3.16
N LEU A 192 21.28 -14.50 2.36
CA LEU A 192 21.47 -14.48 0.90
C LEU A 192 22.80 -13.81 0.47
N ILE A 193 23.28 -12.83 1.23
CA ILE A 193 24.59 -12.19 0.98
C ILE A 193 25.71 -13.20 1.23
N ASP A 194 25.67 -13.92 2.36
CA ASP A 194 26.66 -14.96 2.66
C ASP A 194 26.61 -16.10 1.64
N ALA A 195 25.41 -16.52 1.23
CA ALA A 195 25.22 -17.52 0.18
C ALA A 195 25.83 -17.10 -1.17
N ALA A 196 25.78 -15.81 -1.51
CA ALA A 196 26.42 -15.27 -2.72
C ALA A 196 27.95 -15.21 -2.62
N SER A 197 28.52 -15.32 -1.41
CA SER A 197 29.96 -15.32 -1.19
C SER A 197 30.61 -16.71 -1.31
N LEU A 198 29.79 -17.77 -1.40
CA LEU A 198 30.26 -19.15 -1.57
C LEU A 198 30.93 -19.36 -2.93
N ASP A 199 31.79 -20.37 -3.01
CA ASP A 199 32.39 -20.79 -4.28
C ASP A 199 31.33 -21.14 -5.34
N PRO A 200 31.54 -20.82 -6.63
CA PRO A 200 30.55 -21.07 -7.68
C PRO A 200 30.06 -22.52 -7.78
N SER A 201 30.92 -23.50 -7.49
CA SER A 201 30.56 -24.93 -7.45
C SER A 201 29.52 -25.24 -6.36
N LEU A 202 29.63 -24.59 -5.20
CA LEU A 202 28.69 -24.73 -4.08
C LEU A 202 27.42 -23.90 -4.30
N GLN A 203 27.52 -22.75 -4.98
CA GLN A 203 26.36 -21.94 -5.34
C GLN A 203 25.37 -22.72 -6.20
N ALA A 204 25.84 -23.51 -7.17
CA ALA A 204 24.99 -24.38 -7.98
C ALA A 204 24.18 -25.36 -7.13
N ARG A 205 24.74 -25.80 -6.00
CA ARG A 205 24.14 -26.77 -5.09
C ARG A 205 23.03 -26.18 -4.22
N ILE A 206 23.13 -24.90 -3.89
CA ILE A 206 22.11 -24.15 -3.14
C ILE A 206 21.22 -23.29 -4.03
N ALA A 207 21.28 -23.46 -5.35
CA ALA A 207 20.60 -22.59 -6.30
C ALA A 207 19.08 -22.58 -6.09
N ASP A 208 18.45 -23.76 -5.95
CA ASP A 208 17.01 -23.88 -5.69
C ASP A 208 16.60 -23.21 -4.37
N TRP A 209 17.33 -23.50 -3.29
CA TRP A 209 17.12 -22.85 -2.00
C TRP A 209 17.24 -21.33 -2.11
N SER A 210 18.24 -20.82 -2.83
CA SER A 210 18.47 -19.38 -3.01
C SER A 210 17.35 -18.72 -3.81
N VAL A 211 16.82 -19.39 -4.84
CA VAL A 211 15.66 -18.90 -5.62
C VAL A 211 14.43 -18.79 -4.72
N GLN A 212 14.17 -19.81 -3.89
CA GLN A 212 13.04 -19.79 -2.95
C GLN A 212 13.19 -18.71 -1.88
N ALA A 213 14.38 -18.55 -1.32
CA ALA A 213 14.69 -17.49 -0.35
C ALA A 213 14.51 -16.09 -0.94
N ARG A 214 14.97 -15.84 -2.18
CA ARG A 214 14.73 -14.56 -2.88
C ARG A 214 13.25 -14.32 -3.14
N GLY A 215 12.51 -15.35 -3.57
CA GLY A 215 11.06 -15.25 -3.76
C GLY A 215 10.33 -14.88 -2.46
N ARG A 216 10.73 -15.49 -1.34
CA ARG A 216 10.19 -15.15 -0.03
C ARG A 216 10.50 -13.70 0.37
N LEU A 217 11.74 -13.25 0.17
CA LEU A 217 12.15 -11.88 0.47
C LEU A 217 11.38 -10.86 -0.38
N ALA A 218 11.21 -11.13 -1.68
CA ALA A 218 10.47 -10.27 -2.60
C ALA A 218 8.99 -10.13 -2.21
N VAL A 219 8.33 -11.23 -1.80
CA VAL A 219 6.96 -11.19 -1.29
C VAL A 219 6.86 -10.40 0.01
N ASP A 220 7.76 -10.63 0.97
CA ASP A 220 7.79 -9.89 2.24
C ASP A 220 7.99 -8.37 2.01
N GLN A 221 8.86 -8.00 1.07
CA GLN A 221 9.11 -6.60 0.67
C GLN A 221 7.89 -5.98 -0.03
N ALA A 222 7.30 -6.67 -1.01
CA ALA A 222 6.13 -6.17 -1.74
C ALA A 222 4.94 -5.91 -0.81
N ILE A 223 4.66 -6.80 0.15
CA ILE A 223 3.59 -6.59 1.14
C ILE A 223 3.88 -5.37 2.02
N ARG A 224 5.13 -5.23 2.48
CA ARG A 224 5.53 -4.07 3.30
C ARG A 224 5.37 -2.75 2.55
N GLU A 225 5.80 -2.71 1.28
CA GLU A 225 5.65 -1.52 0.44
C GLU A 225 4.19 -1.18 0.17
N LEU A 226 3.34 -2.18 -0.10
CA LEU A 226 1.90 -1.97 -0.25
C LEU A 226 1.24 -1.42 1.02
N LEU A 227 1.61 -1.96 2.19
CA LEU A 227 1.11 -1.45 3.47
C LEU A 227 1.54 0.01 3.69
N LEU A 228 2.82 0.33 3.46
CA LEU A 228 3.32 1.71 3.55
C LEU A 228 2.59 2.65 2.59
N HIS A 229 2.33 2.20 1.36
CA HIS A 229 1.58 2.97 0.37
C HIS A 229 0.14 3.24 0.82
N ALA A 230 -0.56 2.22 1.34
CA ALA A 230 -1.91 2.33 1.86
C ALA A 230 -1.99 3.27 3.10
N PHE A 231 -1.00 3.23 3.99
CA PHE A 231 -0.93 4.17 5.12
C PHE A 231 -0.66 5.61 4.65
N ALA A 232 0.25 5.81 3.70
CA ALA A 232 0.57 7.12 3.15
C ALA A 232 -0.58 7.74 2.32
N ALA A 233 -1.44 6.90 1.72
CA ALA A 233 -2.66 7.36 1.08
C ALA A 233 -3.71 7.83 2.10
N GLY A 234 -3.78 7.17 3.27
CA GLY A 234 -4.66 7.56 4.36
C GLY A 234 -4.29 8.89 5.04
N SER A 235 -2.99 9.19 5.14
CA SER A 235 -2.49 10.39 5.84
C SER A 235 -2.57 11.69 5.03
N ARG A 236 -2.64 11.62 3.68
CA ARG A 236 -2.74 12.80 2.79
C ARG A 236 -4.11 13.47 2.78
N ARG A 237 -4.94 13.25 3.80
CA ARG A 237 -6.26 13.88 3.92
C ARG A 237 -6.13 15.24 4.61
N PRO A 238 -6.50 16.35 3.94
CA PRO A 238 -6.60 17.67 4.57
C PRO A 238 -7.80 17.77 5.51
#